data_AF-A0A9D5BH18-F1
#
_entry.id   AF-A0A9D5BH18-F1
#
_cell.length_a   1.000
_cell.length_b   1.000
_cell.length_c   1.000
_cell.angle_alpha   90.00
_cell.angle_beta   90.00
_cell.angle_gamma   90.00
#
_symmetry.space_group_name_H-M   'P 1'
#
loop_
_entity.id
_entity.type
_entity.pdbx_description
1 polymer ?
#
loop_
_entity_poly.entity_id
_entity_poly.type
_entity_poly.pdbx_seq_one_letter_code
_entity_poly.pdbx_strand_id
1 'polypeptide(L)'
;MEGKSEREVKIEEWLPINSDRNAKWWYSSFHNVTAMVGAGVLGLPYAMSQLGWAPGVTLLILSWIITLYTLWQMVEMHEMVPGKRFDRYHELGQHAFGEKLGLYIVVPQQVVVMLGGTIVYMVTGGASLKKFHDTVCPNCKKIRLTFFIMIFASAHFVLSHLPSFNSISGVS
;
A
#
# COMPACT_ATOMS: atom_id res chain seq x y z
N MET A 1 14.09 -23.17 10.45
CA MET A 1 13.28 -22.84 11.65
C MET A 1 14.05 -23.08 12.95
N GLU A 2 15.37 -22.90 12.99
CA GLU A 2 16.14 -23.06 14.24
C GLU A 2 16.30 -21.70 14.92
N GLY A 3 15.70 -21.54 16.11
CA GLY A 3 15.95 -20.40 17.00
C GLY A 3 14.75 -19.53 17.39
N LYS A 4 13.55 -19.72 16.83
CA LYS A 4 12.35 -18.98 17.28
C LYS A 4 11.66 -19.69 18.44
N SER A 5 11.29 -18.93 19.47
CA SER A 5 10.50 -19.43 20.60
C SER A 5 9.09 -19.81 20.14
N GLU A 6 8.45 -20.82 20.76
CA GLU A 6 7.03 -21.15 20.51
C GLU A 6 6.10 -19.95 20.64
N ARG A 7 6.46 -19.00 21.53
CA ARG A 7 5.73 -17.75 21.70
C ARG A 7 5.83 -16.85 20.46
N GLU A 8 7.00 -16.78 19.84
CA GLU A 8 7.21 -15.97 18.64
C GLU A 8 6.46 -16.55 17.44
N VAL A 9 6.47 -17.88 17.30
CA VAL A 9 5.69 -18.56 16.25
C VAL A 9 4.20 -18.27 16.41
N LYS A 10 3.65 -18.40 17.63
CA LYS A 10 2.24 -18.06 17.90
C LYS A 10 1.90 -16.60 17.61
N ILE A 11 2.81 -15.68 17.92
CA ILE A 11 2.63 -14.26 17.59
C ILE A 11 2.63 -14.07 16.07
N GLU A 12 3.56 -14.71 15.35
CA GLU A 12 3.65 -14.60 13.90
C GLU A 12 2.43 -15.16 13.18
N GLU A 13 1.87 -16.27 13.66
CA GLU A 13 0.63 -16.86 13.15
C GLU A 13 -0.60 -16.02 13.47
N TRP A 14 -0.63 -15.34 14.62
CA TRP A 14 -1.74 -14.46 14.99
C TRP A 14 -1.80 -13.18 14.15
N LEU A 15 -0.68 -12.74 13.55
CA LEU A 15 -0.65 -11.50 12.79
C LEU A 15 -1.62 -11.55 11.60
N PRO A 16 -2.38 -10.46 11.34
CA PRO A 16 -3.39 -10.43 10.27
C PRO A 16 -2.88 -10.77 8.86
N ILE A 17 -1.58 -10.64 8.60
CA ILE A 17 -0.94 -10.97 7.32
C ILE A 17 -0.64 -12.46 7.15
N ASN A 18 -0.53 -13.20 8.26
CA ASN A 18 -0.14 -14.61 8.31
C ASN A 18 -1.25 -15.54 8.82
N SER A 19 -2.35 -14.97 9.31
CA SER A 19 -3.42 -15.69 10.00
C SER A 19 -4.21 -16.64 9.10
N ASP A 20 -4.13 -16.46 7.77
CA ASP A 20 -4.76 -17.35 6.80
C ASP A 20 -3.98 -17.34 5.47
N ARG A 21 -3.50 -18.51 5.04
CA ARG A 21 -2.64 -18.68 3.85
C ARG A 21 -3.35 -19.42 2.71
N ASN A 22 -4.68 -19.27 2.59
CA ASN A 22 -5.47 -19.88 1.52
C ASN A 22 -5.55 -19.05 0.22
N ALA A 23 -4.72 -17.99 0.09
CA ALA A 23 -4.73 -17.10 -1.07
C ALA A 23 -4.20 -17.78 -2.33
N LYS A 24 -4.95 -17.65 -3.43
CA LYS A 24 -4.58 -18.15 -4.76
C LYS A 24 -3.88 -17.05 -5.58
N TRP A 25 -3.16 -17.42 -6.63
CA TRP A 25 -2.34 -16.49 -7.42
C TRP A 25 -3.13 -15.26 -7.93
N TRP A 26 -4.39 -15.43 -8.31
CA TRP A 26 -5.21 -14.33 -8.81
C TRP A 26 -5.59 -13.31 -7.74
N TYR A 27 -5.78 -13.74 -6.47
CA TYR A 27 -6.00 -12.79 -5.37
C TYR A 27 -4.78 -11.89 -5.20
N SER A 28 -3.58 -12.46 -5.30
CA SER A 28 -2.33 -11.68 -5.29
C SER A 28 -2.28 -10.68 -6.44
N SER A 29 -2.68 -11.10 -7.66
CA SER A 29 -2.75 -10.20 -8.81
C SER A 29 -3.73 -9.04 -8.59
N PHE A 30 -4.95 -9.30 -8.11
CA PHE A 30 -5.94 -8.25 -7.85
C PHE A 30 -5.48 -7.31 -6.74
N HIS A 31 -4.96 -7.82 -5.63
CA HIS A 31 -4.42 -6.98 -4.56
C HIS A 31 -3.26 -6.10 -5.03
N ASN A 32 -2.38 -6.62 -5.88
CA ASN A 32 -1.27 -5.85 -6.44
C ASN A 32 -1.80 -4.72 -7.35
N VAL A 33 -2.74 -5.04 -8.24
CA VAL A 33 -3.39 -4.02 -9.10
C VAL A 33 -4.07 -2.95 -8.26
N THR A 34 -4.87 -3.31 -7.25
CA THR A 34 -5.55 -2.34 -6.38
C THR A 34 -4.56 -1.51 -5.55
N ALA A 35 -3.44 -2.10 -5.12
CA ALA A 35 -2.40 -1.37 -4.40
C ALA A 35 -1.67 -0.35 -5.28
N MET A 36 -1.47 -0.68 -6.57
CA MET A 36 -0.78 0.18 -7.53
C MET A 36 -1.70 1.23 -8.17
N VAL A 37 -2.92 0.85 -8.53
CA VAL A 37 -3.94 1.70 -9.16
C VAL A 37 -4.65 2.50 -8.08
N GLY A 38 -3.91 3.48 -7.58
CA GLY A 38 -4.31 4.30 -6.43
C GLY A 38 -4.60 5.75 -6.76
N ALA A 39 -4.66 6.56 -5.70
CA ALA A 39 -4.76 8.02 -5.78
C ALA A 39 -3.68 8.66 -6.68
N GLY A 40 -2.50 8.04 -6.80
CA GLY A 40 -1.41 8.52 -7.64
C GLY A 40 -1.72 8.49 -9.14
N VAL A 41 -2.51 7.52 -9.61
CA VAL A 41 -2.87 7.39 -11.04
C VAL A 41 -3.72 8.57 -11.51
N LEU A 42 -4.53 9.16 -10.62
CA LEU A 42 -5.37 10.32 -10.93
C LEU A 42 -4.54 11.57 -11.29
N GLY A 43 -3.27 11.64 -10.85
CA GLY A 43 -2.34 12.72 -11.20
C GLY A 43 -1.61 12.53 -12.53
N LEU A 44 -1.61 11.32 -13.10
CA LEU A 44 -0.85 11.01 -14.32
C LEU A 44 -1.28 11.85 -15.53
N PRO A 45 -2.58 12.06 -15.83
CA PRO A 45 -2.98 12.90 -16.96
C PRO A 45 -2.50 14.34 -16.82
N TYR A 46 -2.53 14.88 -15.60
CA TYR A 46 -2.01 16.21 -15.32
C TYR A 46 -0.49 16.27 -15.54
N ALA A 47 0.28 15.32 -15.01
CA ALA A 47 1.72 15.26 -15.22
C ALA A 47 2.09 15.12 -16.71
N MET A 48 1.37 14.28 -17.46
CA MET A 48 1.53 14.13 -18.91
C MET A 48 1.24 15.43 -19.66
N SER A 49 0.23 16.21 -19.23
CA SER A 49 -0.08 17.51 -19.84
C SER A 49 1.03 18.54 -19.65
N GLN A 50 1.76 18.47 -18.53
CA GLN A 50 2.85 19.41 -18.22
C GLN A 50 4.17 19.03 -18.90
N LEU A 51 4.48 17.72 -18.95
CA LEU A 51 5.70 17.21 -19.57
C LEU A 51 5.60 17.15 -21.10
N GLY A 52 4.40 16.94 -21.64
CA GLY A 52 4.20 16.62 -23.05
C GLY A 52 4.39 15.13 -23.34
N TRP A 53 4.01 14.74 -24.55
CA TRP A 53 3.82 13.31 -24.88
C TRP A 53 5.12 12.51 -24.87
N ALA A 54 6.16 12.96 -25.59
CA ALA A 54 7.43 12.24 -25.71
C ALA A 54 8.16 12.02 -24.35
N PRO A 55 8.47 13.08 -23.57
CA PRO A 55 9.12 12.89 -22.27
C PRO A 55 8.21 12.20 -21.25
N GLY A 56 6.89 12.45 -21.30
CA GLY A 56 5.91 11.78 -20.45
C GLY A 56 5.89 10.26 -20.67
N VAL A 57 5.76 9.81 -21.92
CA VAL A 57 5.79 8.37 -22.27
C VAL A 57 7.13 7.75 -21.88
N THR A 58 8.24 8.46 -22.11
CA THR A 58 9.58 7.97 -21.75
C THR A 58 9.69 7.70 -20.24
N LEU A 59 9.25 8.65 -19.41
CA LEU A 59 9.24 8.49 -17.95
C LEU A 59 8.31 7.38 -17.48
N LEU A 60 7.17 7.18 -18.14
CA LEU A 60 6.25 6.07 -17.83
C LEU A 60 6.90 4.72 -18.13
N ILE A 61 7.59 4.58 -19.27
CA ILE A 61 8.29 3.34 -19.63
C ILE A 61 9.43 3.07 -18.64
N LEU A 62 10.23 4.09 -18.30
CA LEU A 62 11.30 3.96 -17.31
C LEU A 62 10.75 3.55 -15.94
N SER A 63 9.68 4.20 -15.48
CA SER A 63 9.01 3.86 -14.22
C SER A 63 8.52 2.41 -14.22
N TRP A 64 7.97 1.94 -15.34
CA TRP A 64 7.52 0.56 -15.51
C TRP A 64 8.68 -0.44 -15.44
N ILE A 65 9.79 -0.18 -16.15
CA ILE A 65 10.99 -1.03 -16.09
C ILE A 65 11.53 -1.11 -14.66
N ILE A 66 11.67 0.02 -13.98
CA ILE A 66 12.16 0.07 -12.60
C ILE A 66 11.23 -0.72 -11.67
N THR A 67 9.92 -0.55 -11.82
CA THR A 67 8.94 -1.23 -10.96
C THR A 67 8.91 -2.73 -11.19
N LEU A 68 8.99 -3.18 -12.45
CA LEU A 68 9.11 -4.60 -12.76
C LEU A 68 10.38 -5.20 -12.17
N TYR A 69 11.51 -4.50 -12.32
CA TYR A 69 12.78 -4.95 -11.77
C TYR A 69 12.74 -5.05 -10.24
N THR A 70 12.18 -4.06 -9.55
CA THR A 70 12.08 -4.09 -8.09
C THR A 70 11.10 -5.16 -7.59
N LEU A 71 9.97 -5.37 -8.28
CA LEU A 71 9.05 -6.47 -7.98
C LEU A 71 9.74 -7.83 -8.12
N TRP A 72 10.50 -8.03 -9.21
CA TRP A 72 11.29 -9.24 -9.41
C TRP A 72 12.28 -9.45 -8.26
N GLN A 73 13.05 -8.42 -7.92
CA GLN A 73 14.02 -8.48 -6.82
C GLN A 73 13.34 -8.83 -5.49
N MET A 74 12.17 -8.26 -5.21
CA MET A 74 11.44 -8.59 -3.98
C MET A 74 11.01 -10.05 -3.93
N VAL A 75 10.58 -10.64 -5.05
CA VAL A 75 10.20 -12.06 -5.12
C VAL A 75 11.42 -12.95 -4.85
N GLU A 76 12.56 -12.67 -5.47
CA GLU A 76 13.80 -13.44 -5.25
C GLU A 76 14.31 -13.32 -3.81
N MET A 77 14.32 -12.09 -3.26
CA MET A 77 14.76 -11.83 -1.89
C MET A 77 13.82 -12.44 -0.83
N HIS A 78 12.58 -12.75 -1.21
CA HIS A 78 11.59 -13.33 -0.31
C HIS A 78 12.00 -14.73 0.19
N GLU A 79 12.72 -15.50 -0.62
CA GLU A 79 13.14 -16.89 -0.33
C GLU A 79 14.64 -17.11 -0.62
N MET A 80 15.44 -16.03 -0.59
CA MET A 80 16.88 -16.08 -0.91
C MET A 80 17.71 -17.01 -0.01
N VAL A 81 17.21 -17.36 1.18
CA VAL A 81 17.87 -18.30 2.11
C VAL A 81 17.02 -19.57 2.22
N PRO A 82 17.57 -20.76 1.89
CA PRO A 82 16.85 -22.02 2.03
C PRO A 82 16.29 -22.20 3.46
N GLY A 83 14.99 -22.47 3.55
CA GLY A 83 14.31 -22.71 4.83
C GLY A 83 14.01 -21.46 5.66
N LYS A 84 14.26 -20.25 5.14
CA LYS A 84 13.81 -18.99 5.74
C LYS A 84 13.11 -18.11 4.72
N ARG A 85 11.85 -17.81 5.02
CA ARG A 85 11.00 -16.92 4.23
C ARG A 85 10.96 -15.54 4.88
N PHE A 86 11.29 -14.50 4.13
CA PHE A 86 11.28 -13.11 4.61
C PHE A 86 9.97 -12.44 4.23
N ASP A 87 8.96 -12.55 5.09
CA ASP A 87 7.62 -11.99 4.83
C ASP A 87 7.57 -10.45 5.07
N ARG A 88 8.63 -9.83 5.64
CA ARG A 88 8.65 -8.41 6.05
C ARG A 88 9.94 -7.68 5.66
N TYR A 89 9.80 -6.43 5.24
CA TYR A 89 10.94 -5.60 4.82
C TYR A 89 11.98 -5.42 5.93
N HIS A 90 11.57 -5.21 7.18
CA HIS A 90 12.53 -5.04 8.27
C HIS A 90 13.32 -6.33 8.54
N GLU A 91 12.73 -7.52 8.35
CA GLU A 91 13.46 -8.79 8.51
C GLU A 91 14.53 -8.96 7.43
N LEU A 92 14.19 -8.57 6.20
CA LEU A 92 15.14 -8.55 5.09
C LEU A 92 16.26 -7.52 5.36
N GLY A 93 15.90 -6.33 5.85
CA GLY A 93 16.87 -5.31 6.24
C GLY A 93 17.80 -5.78 7.36
N GLN A 94 17.25 -6.45 8.37
CA GLN A 94 18.04 -7.03 9.47
C GLN A 94 18.97 -8.15 8.99
N HIS A 95 18.55 -8.92 7.99
CA HIS A 95 19.39 -9.94 7.37
C HIS A 95 20.54 -9.32 6.56
N ALA A 96 20.28 -8.27 5.79
CA ALA A 96 21.26 -7.63 4.92
C ALA A 96 22.24 -6.71 5.65
N PHE A 97 21.77 -5.93 6.62
CA PHE A 97 22.54 -4.87 7.29
C PHE A 97 22.81 -5.14 8.78
N GLY A 98 22.31 -6.24 9.32
CA GLY A 98 22.40 -6.59 10.74
C GLY A 98 21.19 -6.13 11.56
N GLU A 99 21.03 -6.71 12.75
CA GLU A 99 19.79 -6.66 13.54
C GLU A 99 19.33 -5.24 13.93
N LYS A 100 20.27 -4.35 14.27
CA LYS A 100 19.96 -2.96 14.66
C LYS A 100 19.95 -2.04 13.45
N LEU A 101 21.01 -2.07 12.66
CA LEU A 101 21.20 -1.14 11.55
C LEU A 101 20.13 -1.34 10.46
N GLY A 102 19.78 -2.59 10.13
CA GLY A 102 18.71 -2.90 9.19
C GLY A 102 17.35 -2.33 9.61
N LEU A 103 17.04 -2.38 10.90
CA LEU A 103 15.80 -1.83 11.44
C LEU A 103 15.78 -0.30 11.34
N TYR A 104 16.87 0.37 11.72
CA TYR A 104 16.99 1.83 11.63
C TYR A 104 16.99 2.37 10.20
N ILE A 105 17.36 1.57 9.20
CA ILE A 105 17.31 1.98 7.80
C ILE A 105 15.89 1.78 7.23
N VAL A 106 15.32 0.58 7.41
CA VAL A 106 14.09 0.19 6.71
C VAL A 106 12.84 0.78 7.37
N VAL A 107 12.76 0.76 8.70
CA VAL A 107 11.54 1.16 9.40
C VAL A 107 11.18 2.64 9.16
N PRO A 108 12.12 3.61 9.22
CA PRO A 108 11.78 4.99 8.93
C PRO A 108 11.24 5.19 7.51
N GLN A 109 11.83 4.53 6.51
CA GLN A 109 11.35 4.60 5.13
C GLN A 109 9.93 4.02 5.01
N GLN A 110 9.69 2.88 5.66
CA GLN A 110 8.37 2.25 5.69
C GLN A 110 7.32 3.13 6.38
N VAL A 111 7.67 3.79 7.48
CA VAL A 111 6.78 4.74 8.18
C VAL A 111 6.48 5.95 7.30
N VAL A 112 7.48 6.53 6.64
CA VAL A 112 7.29 7.68 5.74
C VAL A 112 6.35 7.33 4.60
N VAL A 113 6.54 6.19 3.91
CA VAL A 113 5.66 5.80 2.80
C VAL A 113 4.24 5.47 3.27
N MET A 114 4.09 4.82 4.43
CA MET A 114 2.77 4.47 4.98
C MET A 114 1.99 5.72 5.44
N LEU A 115 2.65 6.64 6.15
CA LEU A 115 2.03 7.90 6.57
C LEU A 115 1.70 8.79 5.38
N GLY A 116 2.65 8.97 4.46
CA GLY A 116 2.46 9.75 3.24
C GLY A 116 1.31 9.21 2.39
N GLY A 117 1.28 7.89 2.17
CA GLY A 117 0.20 7.22 1.48
C GLY A 117 -1.14 7.47 2.15
N THR A 118 -1.24 7.22 3.46
CA THR A 118 -2.49 7.43 4.21
C THR A 118 -3.03 8.86 4.06
N ILE A 119 -2.17 9.88 4.20
CA ILE A 119 -2.57 11.28 4.05
C ILE A 119 -3.08 11.55 2.63
N VAL A 120 -2.34 11.11 1.59
CA VAL A 120 -2.72 11.33 0.19
C VAL A 120 -4.06 10.66 -0.11
N TYR A 121 -4.28 9.42 0.34
CA TYR A 121 -5.54 8.71 0.13
C TYR A 121 -6.71 9.40 0.85
N MET A 122 -6.53 9.91 2.07
CA MET A 122 -7.59 10.63 2.80
C MET A 122 -7.99 11.93 2.09
N VAL A 123 -7.00 12.70 1.62
CA VAL A 123 -7.24 13.96 0.90
C VAL A 123 -7.89 13.71 -0.45
N THR A 124 -7.35 12.77 -1.23
CA THR A 124 -7.87 12.42 -2.55
C THR A 124 -9.27 11.81 -2.46
N GLY A 125 -9.52 10.93 -1.50
CA GLY A 125 -10.84 10.37 -1.23
C GLY A 125 -11.86 11.47 -0.92
N GLY A 126 -11.54 12.35 0.04
CA GLY A 126 -12.40 13.49 0.38
C GLY A 126 -12.64 14.45 -0.80
N ALA A 127 -11.62 14.69 -1.64
CA ALA A 127 -11.75 15.51 -2.84
C ALA A 127 -12.68 14.88 -3.89
N SER A 128 -12.57 13.57 -4.10
CA SER A 128 -13.47 12.81 -4.96
C SER A 128 -14.91 12.85 -4.48
N LEU A 129 -15.16 12.66 -3.17
CA LEU A 129 -16.52 12.77 -2.59
C LEU A 129 -17.09 14.18 -2.78
N LYS A 130 -16.28 15.22 -2.53
CA LYS A 130 -16.71 16.60 -2.77
C LYS A 130 -17.08 16.82 -4.24
N LYS A 131 -16.24 16.33 -5.16
CA LYS A 131 -16.49 16.48 -6.59
C LYS A 131 -17.79 15.77 -7.01
N PHE A 132 -18.03 14.58 -6.48
CA PHE A 132 -19.28 13.84 -6.69
C PHE A 132 -20.50 14.62 -6.18
N HIS A 133 -20.45 15.14 -4.95
CA HIS A 133 -21.50 15.97 -4.38
C HIS A 133 -21.81 17.20 -5.26
N ASP A 134 -20.77 17.91 -5.69
CA ASP A 134 -20.91 19.12 -6.51
C ASP A 134 -21.49 18.81 -7.91
N THR A 135 -21.25 17.61 -8.44
CA THR A 135 -21.80 17.15 -9.73
C THR A 135 -23.25 16.69 -9.62
N VAL A 136 -23.62 15.96 -8.57
CA VAL A 136 -24.98 15.43 -8.39
C VAL A 136 -25.94 16.51 -7.91
N CYS A 137 -25.47 17.46 -7.10
CA CYS A 137 -26.28 18.57 -6.60
C CYS A 137 -25.60 19.92 -6.86
N PRO A 138 -25.70 20.47 -8.08
CA PRO A 138 -25.05 21.73 -8.44
C PRO A 138 -25.61 22.94 -7.67
N ASN A 139 -26.86 22.85 -7.19
CA ASN A 139 -27.52 23.91 -6.41
C ASN A 139 -27.42 23.71 -4.88
N CYS A 140 -26.74 22.66 -4.42
CA CYS A 140 -26.54 22.44 -2.98
C CYS A 140 -25.55 23.45 -2.39
N LYS A 141 -25.63 23.63 -1.06
CA LYS A 141 -24.68 24.47 -0.33
C LYS A 141 -23.27 23.93 -0.52
N LYS A 142 -22.33 24.81 -0.88
CA LYS A 142 -20.91 24.45 -0.97
C LYS A 142 -20.38 24.12 0.43
N ILE A 143 -20.04 22.86 0.65
CA ILE A 143 -19.43 22.38 1.89
C ILE A 143 -17.90 22.42 1.74
N ARG A 144 -17.19 22.74 2.82
CA ARG A 144 -15.71 22.76 2.82
C ARG A 144 -15.15 21.34 2.64
N LEU A 145 -14.05 21.23 1.90
CA LEU A 145 -13.37 19.95 1.64
C LEU A 145 -13.04 19.17 2.93
N THR A 146 -12.67 19.87 4.00
CA THR A 146 -12.35 19.28 5.31
C THR A 146 -13.47 18.37 5.83
N PHE A 147 -14.74 18.72 5.62
CA PHE A 147 -15.85 17.87 6.06
C PHE A 147 -15.95 16.58 5.25
N PHE A 148 -15.71 16.63 3.93
CA PHE A 148 -15.68 15.42 3.10
C PHE A 148 -14.50 14.51 3.45
N ILE A 149 -13.35 15.08 3.80
CA ILE A 149 -12.21 14.31 4.32
C ILE A 149 -12.60 13.63 5.64
N MET A 150 -13.27 14.34 6.57
CA MET A 150 -13.73 13.76 7.83
C MET A 150 -14.76 12.64 7.62
N ILE A 151 -15.67 12.77 6.65
CA ILE A 151 -16.65 11.72 6.28
C ILE A 151 -15.93 10.49 5.72
N PHE A 152 -14.93 10.69 4.84
CA PHE A 152 -14.16 9.58 4.30
C PHE A 152 -13.32 8.88 5.39
N ALA A 153 -12.72 9.67 6.29
CA ALA A 153 -11.94 9.18 7.41
C ALA A 153 -12.77 8.41 8.43
N SER A 154 -14.01 8.83 8.71
CA SER A 154 -14.88 8.13 9.65
C SER A 154 -15.26 6.72 9.15
N ALA A 155 -15.51 6.57 7.85
CA ALA A 155 -15.72 5.25 7.25
C ALA A 155 -14.48 4.35 7.40
N HIS A 156 -13.28 4.89 7.14
CA HIS A 156 -12.03 4.14 7.31
C HIS A 156 -11.75 3.79 8.77
N PHE A 157 -12.09 4.67 9.71
CA PHE A 157 -11.95 4.41 11.13
C PHE A 157 -12.84 3.25 11.58
N VAL A 158 -14.07 3.15 11.08
CA VAL A 158 -14.93 1.99 11.37
C VAL A 158 -14.33 0.72 10.79
N LEU A 159 -13.87 0.76 9.53
CA LEU A 159 -13.23 -0.39 8.88
C LEU A 159 -11.93 -0.83 9.57
N SER A 160 -11.17 0.08 10.20
CA SER A 160 -9.92 -0.26 10.88
C SER A 160 -10.12 -1.07 12.17
N HIS A 161 -11.36 -1.20 12.66
CA HIS A 161 -11.68 -2.07 13.80
C HIS A 161 -11.89 -3.53 13.37
N LEU A 162 -11.92 -3.82 12.06
CA LEU A 162 -12.04 -5.19 11.58
C LEU A 162 -10.71 -5.95 11.80
N PRO A 163 -10.76 -7.19 12.31
CA PRO A 163 -9.60 -7.88 12.85
C PRO A 163 -8.63 -8.39 11.78
N SER A 164 -9.05 -8.54 10.52
CA SER A 164 -8.20 -9.04 9.44
C SER A 164 -8.59 -8.51 8.06
N PHE A 165 -7.64 -8.47 7.14
CA PHE A 165 -7.89 -8.12 5.73
C PHE A 165 -8.89 -9.06 5.05
N ASN A 166 -8.90 -10.33 5.43
CA ASN A 166 -9.88 -11.31 4.94
C ASN A 166 -11.31 -10.97 5.36
N SER A 167 -11.50 -10.25 6.47
CA SER A 167 -12.81 -9.75 6.89
C SER A 167 -13.30 -8.56 6.03
N ILE A 168 -12.42 -7.98 5.21
CA ILE A 168 -12.68 -6.83 4.34
C ILE A 168 -12.75 -7.27 2.86
N SER A 169 -12.63 -8.56 2.55
CA SER A 169 -12.56 -9.08 1.17
C SER A 169 -13.77 -8.75 0.29
N GLY A 170 -14.89 -8.30 0.87
CA GLY A 170 -16.05 -7.83 0.11
C GLY A 170 -15.92 -6.39 -0.44
N VAL A 171 -14.92 -5.63 0.02
CA VAL A 171 -14.65 -4.25 -0.41
C VAL A 171 -13.46 -4.18 -1.38
N SER A 172 -12.62 -5.22 -1.45
CA SER A 172 -11.36 -5.27 -2.20
C SER A 172 -11.38 -6.16 -3.43
#